data_AF-A0AB39Z1V9-F1
#
_entry.id   AF-A0AB39Z1V9-F1
#
_cell.length_a   1.000
_cell.length_b   1.000
_cell.length_c   1.000
_cell.angle_alpha   90.00
_cell.angle_beta   90.00
_cell.angle_gamma   90.00
#
_symmetry.space_group_name_H-M   'P 1'
#
loop_
_entity.id
_entity.type
_entity.pdbx_description
1 polymer ?
#
loop_
_entity_poly.entity_id
_entity_poly.type
_entity_poly.pdbx_seq_one_letter_code
_entity_poly.pdbx_strand_id
1 'polypeptide(L)'
;MVKMLLLFIVIAAGVGLQAKGLVLSAPESYDFAISSESQLSLLKLKETQVKNLQNYNEVLKTHLKKIKLAIKYSEDLLRTPGHNFLFGLKVLRHIYTDWPQYINNLKKELGSKEILISQDLLMQQPTSVDFEESLGAIYRLQTVYNLDSYDMAEGILDGKDYKVKKWSIDECLILGLMYQYLKHYNESENWLQLALYYYEDHPNREELKTKLWEHSNLLESLVEANKGLGRYLEAKKFAKDLLSILPNHSYMLQQLPKLEYLQANPIKLTKPKKDHQLQKEICSKRYSKANTNLVCRYVDWTPFLQLAPLKMEELSMETHISIFHGFLGKRDIETLKNASRPKLQRNEHLSWNCSCKIGNLSSSSHDIARKINGLIIDITGFPPKGNQMLEVINYGIAGNYNPDDTAKSTTPNKANTLIFLSDAEKGGEIVFPSRQLKVKPRKGSMLVWVNPKGSVIYHQCPILKGNMWVANKVLN
;
A
#
# COMPACT_ATOMS: atom_id res chain seq x y z
N MET A 1 -22.01 16.56 -3.55
CA MET A 1 -20.65 16.95 -4.05
C MET A 1 -19.73 17.53 -2.97
N VAL A 2 -20.07 18.61 -2.24
CA VAL A 2 -19.19 19.21 -1.20
C VAL A 2 -18.97 18.31 0.03
N LYS A 3 -20.00 17.60 0.53
CA LYS A 3 -19.87 16.70 1.70
C LYS A 3 -19.09 15.40 1.43
N MET A 4 -19.07 14.95 0.17
CA MET A 4 -18.43 13.69 -0.23
C MET A 4 -16.97 13.91 -0.66
N LEU A 5 -16.67 15.06 -1.26
CA LEU A 5 -15.29 15.56 -1.41
C LEU A 5 -14.66 15.79 -0.04
N LEU A 6 -15.46 16.30 0.92
CA LEU A 6 -15.08 16.35 2.33
C LEU A 6 -14.87 14.97 2.93
N LEU A 7 -15.53 13.89 2.51
CA LEU A 7 -15.25 12.56 3.06
C LEU A 7 -13.91 12.01 2.56
N PHE A 8 -13.55 12.24 1.30
CA PHE A 8 -12.23 11.85 0.78
C PHE A 8 -11.12 12.75 1.35
N ILE A 9 -11.40 14.05 1.48
CA ILE A 9 -10.53 15.01 2.18
C ILE A 9 -10.48 14.72 3.68
N VAL A 10 -11.53 14.18 4.31
CA VAL A 10 -11.58 13.81 5.74
C VAL A 10 -11.04 12.41 5.95
N ILE A 11 -10.99 11.52 4.96
CA ILE A 11 -10.21 10.27 5.07
C ILE A 11 -8.72 10.60 4.86
N ALA A 12 -8.39 11.55 3.98
CA ALA A 12 -7.03 12.06 3.77
C ALA A 12 -6.56 13.10 4.82
N ALA A 13 -7.45 13.76 5.56
CA ALA A 13 -7.14 14.74 6.61
C ALA A 13 -7.60 14.31 8.01
N GLY A 14 -8.25 13.15 8.14
CA GLY A 14 -9.05 12.75 9.31
C GLY A 14 -8.29 12.22 10.50
N VAL A 15 -6.97 12.19 10.46
CA VAL A 15 -6.18 11.95 11.67
C VAL A 15 -5.75 13.27 12.32
N GLY A 16 -5.98 14.40 11.66
CA GLY A 16 -5.60 15.73 12.15
C GLY A 16 -6.61 16.43 13.07
N LEU A 17 -7.84 15.92 13.25
CA LEU A 17 -8.83 16.60 14.08
C LEU A 17 -9.64 15.64 14.95
N GLN A 18 -9.45 15.82 16.27
CA GLN A 18 -10.31 15.49 17.39
C GLN A 18 -9.93 14.30 18.29
N ALA A 19 -8.70 14.33 18.81
CA ALA A 19 -8.54 14.23 20.26
C ALA A 19 -8.33 15.66 20.79
N LYS A 20 -9.35 16.27 21.38
CA LYS A 20 -9.19 17.54 22.11
C LYS A 20 -8.19 17.30 23.24
N GLY A 21 -6.97 17.81 23.09
CA GLY A 21 -5.98 17.89 24.16
C GLY A 21 -4.68 17.10 23.94
N LEU A 22 -4.01 17.28 22.80
CA LEU A 22 -2.54 17.43 22.73
C LEU A 22 -2.20 17.72 21.26
N VAL A 23 -1.39 18.73 20.98
CA VAL A 23 -0.76 18.88 19.67
C VAL A 23 0.24 17.73 19.54
N LEU A 24 -0.19 16.61 18.97
CA LEU A 24 0.74 15.59 18.51
C LEU A 24 1.44 16.14 17.28
N SER A 25 2.77 16.18 17.31
CA SER A 25 3.60 16.44 16.14
C SER A 25 3.19 15.50 15.00
N ALA A 26 3.18 16.01 13.77
CA ALA A 26 2.90 15.20 12.59
C ALA A 26 3.84 13.98 12.53
N PRO A 27 3.40 12.81 12.04
CA PRO A 27 4.25 11.63 11.94
C PRO A 27 5.54 11.95 11.18
N GLU A 28 6.68 11.44 11.66
CA GLU A 28 8.00 11.83 11.16
C GLU A 28 8.34 11.22 9.78
N SER A 29 7.66 10.15 9.36
CA SER A 29 8.00 9.40 8.15
C SER A 29 6.77 9.10 7.29
N TYR A 30 6.93 9.24 5.98
CA TYR A 30 5.95 8.96 4.94
C TYR A 30 6.54 8.04 3.86
N ASP A 31 7.15 6.95 4.33
CA ASP A 31 7.91 6.02 3.51
C ASP A 31 7.39 4.57 3.56
N PHE A 32 6.25 4.35 4.22
CA PHE A 32 5.68 3.02 4.43
C PHE A 32 5.11 2.45 3.13
N ALA A 33 4.48 3.26 2.28
CA ALA A 33 3.95 2.78 1.01
C ALA A 33 5.06 2.39 0.02
N ILE A 34 6.19 3.10 0.06
CA ILE A 34 7.25 3.04 -0.95
C ILE A 34 8.42 2.11 -0.58
N SER A 35 8.38 1.44 0.57
CA SER A 35 9.46 0.55 1.01
C SER A 35 8.93 -0.64 1.79
N SER A 36 9.19 -1.84 1.29
CA SER A 36 8.86 -3.07 2.02
C SER A 36 9.56 -3.17 3.37
N GLU A 37 10.73 -2.56 3.54
CA GLU A 37 11.43 -2.53 4.84
C GLU A 37 10.72 -1.62 5.84
N SER A 38 10.15 -0.53 5.37
CA SER A 38 9.37 0.39 6.21
C SER A 38 8.04 -0.27 6.62
N GLN A 39 7.43 -1.09 5.75
CA GLN A 39 6.20 -1.83 6.08
C GLN A 39 6.36 -2.85 7.22
N LEU A 40 7.57 -3.41 7.40
CA LEU A 40 7.80 -4.39 8.46
C LEU A 40 7.58 -3.81 9.86
N SER A 41 7.86 -2.52 10.07
CA SER A 41 7.63 -1.88 11.35
C SER A 41 6.13 -1.72 11.66
N LEU A 42 5.27 -1.61 10.65
CA LEU A 42 3.81 -1.54 10.81
C LEU A 42 3.24 -2.81 11.43
N LEU A 43 3.82 -3.98 11.17
CA LEU A 43 3.40 -5.23 11.80
C LEU A 43 3.58 -5.17 13.31
N LYS A 44 4.74 -4.68 13.77
CA LYS A 44 5.03 -4.50 15.20
C LYS A 44 4.12 -3.46 15.85
N LEU A 45 3.82 -2.36 15.15
CA LEU A 45 2.85 -1.37 15.61
C LEU A 45 1.46 -1.98 15.80
N LYS A 46 0.98 -2.73 14.81
CA LYS A 46 -0.31 -3.42 14.86
C LYS A 46 -0.39 -4.39 16.04
N GLU A 47 0.63 -5.23 16.23
CA GLU A 47 0.69 -6.17 17.36
C GLU A 47 0.64 -5.44 18.70
N THR A 48 1.39 -4.33 18.82
CA THR A 48 1.41 -3.50 20.03
C THR A 48 0.04 -2.88 20.31
N GLN A 49 -0.63 -2.35 19.28
CA GLN A 49 -1.96 -1.77 19.42
C GLN A 49 -3.01 -2.81 19.83
N VAL A 50 -2.99 -4.00 19.22
CA VAL A 50 -3.91 -5.09 19.60
C VAL A 50 -3.72 -5.47 21.06
N LYS A 51 -2.48 -5.66 21.50
CA LYS A 51 -2.16 -5.96 22.90
C LYS A 51 -2.61 -4.85 23.85
N ASN A 52 -2.42 -3.59 23.45
CA ASN A 52 -2.84 -2.45 24.24
C ASN A 52 -4.36 -2.38 24.42
N LEU A 53 -5.12 -2.62 23.34
CA LEU A 53 -6.58 -2.71 23.38
C LEU A 53 -7.07 -3.87 24.26
N GLN A 54 -6.40 -5.02 24.21
CA GLN A 54 -6.68 -6.16 25.10
C GLN A 54 -6.46 -5.79 26.56
N ASN A 55 -5.35 -5.13 26.89
CA ASN A 55 -5.08 -4.66 28.26
C ASN A 55 -6.16 -3.67 28.73
N TYR A 56 -6.53 -2.71 27.87
CA TYR A 56 -7.58 -1.74 28.18
C TYR A 56 -8.92 -2.43 28.46
N ASN A 57 -9.28 -3.43 27.65
CA ASN A 57 -10.47 -4.25 27.86
C ASN A 57 -10.45 -4.94 29.24
N GLU A 58 -9.30 -5.47 29.69
CA GLU A 58 -9.19 -6.09 31.02
C GLU A 58 -9.30 -5.06 32.17
N VAL A 59 -8.78 -3.84 31.98
CA VAL A 59 -9.00 -2.72 32.92
C VAL A 59 -10.50 -2.41 33.05
N LEU A 60 -11.20 -2.30 31.91
CA LEU A 60 -12.63 -2.04 31.88
C LEU A 60 -13.43 -3.19 32.51
N LYS A 61 -13.14 -4.45 32.17
CA LYS A 61 -13.81 -5.62 32.77
C LYS A 61 -13.62 -5.69 34.28
N THR A 62 -12.41 -5.42 34.77
CA THR A 62 -12.12 -5.39 36.20
C THR A 62 -12.93 -4.31 36.90
N HIS A 63 -13.03 -3.12 36.29
CA HIS A 63 -13.85 -2.04 36.81
C HIS A 63 -15.34 -2.39 36.80
N LEU A 64 -15.84 -2.92 35.68
CA LEU A 64 -17.22 -3.38 35.52
C LEU A 64 -17.57 -4.46 36.54
N LYS A 65 -16.65 -5.36 36.87
CA LYS A 65 -16.86 -6.38 37.92
C LYS A 65 -17.13 -5.74 39.29
N LYS A 66 -16.42 -4.66 39.64
CA LYS A 66 -16.67 -3.93 40.89
C LYS A 66 -18.05 -3.27 40.90
N ILE A 67 -18.45 -2.66 39.78
CA ILE A 67 -19.79 -2.07 39.65
C ILE A 67 -20.88 -3.15 39.75
N LYS A 68 -20.70 -4.30 39.08
CA LYS A 68 -21.64 -5.43 39.17
C LYS A 68 -21.79 -5.97 40.60
N LEU A 69 -20.70 -6.01 41.37
CA LEU A 69 -20.75 -6.39 42.79
C LEU A 69 -21.51 -5.37 43.64
N ALA A 70 -21.31 -4.07 43.38
CA ALA A 70 -22.07 -3.01 44.05
C ALA A 70 -23.57 -3.09 43.75
N ILE A 71 -23.94 -3.28 42.47
CA ILE A 71 -25.34 -3.47 42.04
C ILE A 71 -25.94 -4.66 42.78
N LYS A 72 -25.27 -5.82 42.76
CA LYS A 72 -25.78 -7.02 43.43
C LYS A 72 -26.04 -6.80 44.92
N TYR A 73 -25.09 -6.19 45.62
CA TYR A 73 -25.24 -5.92 47.06
C TYR A 73 -26.41 -4.97 47.34
N SER A 74 -26.58 -3.92 46.54
CA SER A 74 -27.71 -2.99 46.67
C SER A 74 -29.05 -3.66 46.33
N GLU A 75 -29.11 -4.52 45.31
CA GLU A 75 -30.31 -5.31 44.97
C GLU A 75 -30.70 -6.30 46.08
N ASP A 76 -29.72 -6.98 46.67
CA ASP A 76 -29.96 -7.90 47.78
C ASP A 76 -30.55 -7.18 49.01
N LEU A 77 -30.08 -5.96 49.30
CA LEU A 77 -30.64 -5.09 50.34
C LEU A 77 -32.07 -4.63 50.02
N LEU A 78 -32.37 -4.30 48.76
CA LEU A 78 -33.71 -3.90 48.32
C LEU A 78 -34.73 -5.04 48.41
N ARG A 79 -34.31 -6.27 48.09
CA ARG A 79 -35.19 -7.46 48.09
C ARG A 79 -35.47 -7.99 49.49
N THR A 80 -34.63 -7.67 50.47
CA THR A 80 -34.78 -8.18 51.84
C THR A 80 -35.94 -7.47 52.54
N PRO A 81 -37.04 -8.16 52.89
CA PRO A 81 -38.14 -7.54 53.61
C PRO A 81 -37.72 -7.31 55.08
N GLY A 82 -37.72 -6.06 55.55
CA GLY A 82 -37.28 -5.76 56.90
C GLY A 82 -37.78 -4.43 57.44
N HIS A 83 -38.60 -4.48 58.49
CA HIS A 83 -38.97 -3.32 59.31
C HIS A 83 -38.27 -3.33 60.68
N ASN A 84 -37.24 -4.16 60.88
CA ASN A 84 -36.54 -4.27 62.16
C ASN A 84 -35.30 -3.35 62.25
N PHE A 85 -34.91 -3.03 63.48
CA PHE A 85 -33.81 -2.11 63.79
C PHE A 85 -32.48 -2.53 63.15
N LEU A 86 -32.17 -3.84 63.12
CA LEU A 86 -30.93 -4.37 62.54
C LEU A 86 -30.87 -4.17 61.02
N PHE A 87 -32.01 -4.30 60.33
CA PHE A 87 -32.11 -3.99 58.90
C PHE A 87 -31.95 -2.49 58.64
N GLY A 88 -32.61 -1.64 59.45
CA GLY A 88 -32.45 -0.18 59.38
C GLY A 88 -30.98 0.25 59.52
N LEU A 89 -30.24 -0.35 60.46
CA LEU A 89 -28.80 -0.10 60.64
C LEU A 89 -27.97 -0.51 59.41
N LYS A 90 -28.28 -1.65 58.78
CA LYS A 90 -27.59 -2.10 57.55
C LYS A 90 -27.81 -1.13 56.39
N VAL A 91 -29.04 -0.65 56.19
CA VAL A 91 -29.38 0.32 55.15
C VAL A 91 -28.69 1.67 55.41
N LEU A 92 -28.75 2.18 56.65
CA LEU A 92 -28.09 3.42 57.03
C LEU A 92 -26.58 3.34 56.83
N ARG A 93 -25.93 2.26 57.27
CA ARG A 93 -24.50 2.03 57.03
C ARG A 93 -24.20 1.98 55.54
N HIS A 94 -24.98 1.24 54.75
CA HIS A 94 -24.76 1.14 53.31
C HIS A 94 -24.78 2.51 52.61
N ILE A 95 -25.81 3.31 52.88
CA ILE A 95 -25.95 4.65 52.30
C ILE A 95 -24.82 5.58 52.78
N TYR A 96 -24.50 5.55 54.08
CA TYR A 96 -23.48 6.44 54.64
C TYR A 96 -22.05 6.07 54.22
N THR A 97 -21.70 4.78 54.21
CA THR A 97 -20.31 4.34 53.99
C THR A 97 -20.02 3.89 52.57
N ASP A 98 -20.95 3.16 51.93
CA ASP A 98 -20.65 2.48 50.67
C ASP A 98 -20.93 3.38 49.46
N TRP A 99 -21.99 4.20 49.51
CA TRP A 99 -22.33 5.08 48.38
C TRP A 99 -21.22 6.09 48.03
N PRO A 100 -20.55 6.76 48.99
CA PRO A 100 -19.38 7.59 48.67
C PRO A 100 -18.27 6.82 47.96
N GLN A 101 -18.04 5.56 48.34
CA GLN A 101 -17.05 4.69 47.68
C GLN A 101 -17.49 4.29 46.27
N TYR A 102 -18.79 4.11 46.04
CA TYR A 102 -19.32 3.88 44.70
C TYR A 102 -19.11 5.10 43.81
N ILE A 103 -19.38 6.30 44.32
CA ILE A 103 -19.11 7.57 43.59
C ILE A 103 -17.61 7.69 43.27
N ASN A 104 -16.72 7.40 44.21
CA ASN A 104 -15.27 7.42 43.97
C ASN A 104 -14.84 6.40 42.89
N ASN A 105 -15.45 5.21 42.88
CA ASN A 105 -15.21 4.25 41.81
C ASN A 105 -15.73 4.78 40.46
N LEU A 106 -16.94 5.34 40.40
CA LEU A 106 -17.52 5.88 39.16
C LEU A 106 -16.71 7.04 38.57
N LYS A 107 -16.06 7.86 39.42
CA LYS A 107 -15.21 8.98 38.99
C LYS A 107 -13.81 8.56 38.54
N LYS A 108 -13.43 7.29 38.71
CA LYS A 108 -12.06 6.86 38.46
C LYS A 108 -11.75 6.89 36.96
N GLU A 109 -10.68 7.59 36.58
CA GLU A 109 -10.14 7.50 35.23
C GLU A 109 -9.59 6.08 34.96
N LEU A 110 -10.02 5.48 33.86
CA LEU A 110 -9.68 4.11 33.50
C LEU A 110 -8.72 4.08 32.32
N GLY A 111 -7.66 3.31 32.48
CA GLY A 111 -6.72 2.97 31.42
C GLY A 111 -5.91 4.15 30.89
N SER A 112 -5.57 5.13 31.74
CA SER A 112 -4.72 6.27 31.37
C SER A 112 -3.37 5.81 30.78
N LYS A 113 -2.82 4.68 31.26
CA LYS A 113 -1.61 4.08 30.69
C LYS A 113 -1.82 3.61 29.25
N GLU A 114 -2.90 2.87 28.99
CA GLU A 114 -3.23 2.36 27.66
C GLU A 114 -3.60 3.50 26.69
N ILE A 115 -4.21 4.57 27.20
CA ILE A 115 -4.47 5.79 26.43
C ILE A 115 -3.15 6.45 26.00
N LEU A 116 -2.20 6.62 26.94
CA LEU A 116 -0.87 7.19 26.63
C LEU A 116 -0.12 6.34 25.60
N ILE A 117 -0.17 5.01 25.71
CA ILE A 117 0.43 4.10 24.72
C ILE A 117 -0.23 4.31 23.35
N SER A 118 -1.55 4.43 23.28
CA SER A 118 -2.25 4.67 22.01
C SER A 118 -1.86 6.01 21.39
N GLN A 119 -1.67 7.05 22.21
CA GLN A 119 -1.17 8.35 21.75
C GLN A 119 0.25 8.26 21.19
N ASP A 120 1.14 7.53 21.84
CA ASP A 120 2.49 7.30 21.34
C ASP A 120 2.50 6.56 19.99
N LEU A 121 1.65 5.53 19.85
CA LEU A 121 1.53 4.78 18.61
C LEU A 121 0.97 5.63 17.45
N LEU A 122 0.12 6.62 17.74
CA LEU A 122 -0.38 7.56 16.71
C LEU A 122 0.74 8.44 16.11
N MET A 123 1.84 8.67 16.84
CA MET A 123 2.99 9.42 16.27
C MET A 123 3.77 8.59 15.22
N GLN A 124 3.61 7.27 15.23
CA GLN A 124 4.34 6.33 14.37
C GLN A 124 3.48 5.77 13.22
N GLN A 125 2.24 6.22 13.08
CA GLN A 125 1.31 5.71 12.07
C GLN A 125 1.64 6.21 10.66
N PRO A 126 1.18 5.49 9.61
CA PRO A 126 1.24 6.00 8.24
C PRO A 126 0.54 7.35 8.10
N THR A 127 1.09 8.20 7.25
CA THR A 127 0.51 9.49 6.90
C THR A 127 -0.55 9.35 5.80
N SER A 128 -1.26 10.44 5.52
CA SER A 128 -2.14 10.51 4.34
C SER A 128 -1.38 10.30 3.03
N VAL A 129 -0.12 10.71 2.96
CA VAL A 129 0.75 10.50 1.80
C VAL A 129 0.96 9.01 1.55
N ASP A 130 1.24 8.21 2.59
CA ASP A 130 1.37 6.76 2.46
C ASP A 130 0.08 6.11 1.94
N PHE A 131 -1.07 6.60 2.42
CA PHE A 131 -2.37 6.10 1.99
C PHE A 131 -2.64 6.41 0.52
N GLU A 132 -2.43 7.67 0.10
CA GLU A 132 -2.56 8.10 -1.29
C GLU A 132 -1.60 7.36 -2.23
N GLU A 133 -0.35 7.14 -1.82
CA GLU A 133 0.64 6.38 -2.59
C GLU A 133 0.24 4.90 -2.72
N SER A 134 -0.34 4.31 -1.66
CA SER A 134 -0.87 2.93 -1.70
C SER A 134 -2.04 2.81 -2.67
N LEU A 135 -2.95 3.79 -2.68
CA LEU A 135 -4.07 3.88 -3.61
C LEU A 135 -3.58 4.04 -5.06
N GLY A 136 -2.61 4.94 -5.30
CA GLY A 136 -1.97 5.08 -6.61
C GLY A 136 -1.26 3.82 -7.08
N ALA A 137 -0.64 3.07 -6.16
CA ALA A 137 -0.02 1.78 -6.45
C ALA A 137 -1.04 0.73 -6.89
N ILE A 138 -2.18 0.61 -6.20
CA ILE A 138 -3.28 -0.29 -6.58
C ILE A 138 -3.84 0.11 -7.95
N TYR A 139 -4.11 1.41 -8.16
CA TYR A 139 -4.57 1.94 -9.43
C TYR A 139 -3.64 1.56 -10.59
N ARG A 140 -2.32 1.73 -10.39
CA ARG A 140 -1.29 1.34 -11.36
C ARG A 140 -1.31 -0.15 -11.67
N LEU A 141 -1.37 -1.02 -10.65
CA LEU A 141 -1.42 -2.47 -10.86
C LEU A 141 -2.66 -2.90 -11.63
N GLN A 142 -3.83 -2.42 -11.20
CA GLN A 142 -5.10 -2.77 -11.84
C GLN A 142 -5.10 -2.33 -13.31
N THR A 143 -4.58 -1.14 -13.61
CA THR A 143 -4.50 -0.61 -14.97
C THR A 143 -3.50 -1.36 -15.85
N VAL A 144 -2.27 -1.56 -15.37
CA VAL A 144 -1.16 -2.15 -16.15
C VAL A 144 -1.39 -3.63 -16.42
N TYR A 145 -1.89 -4.38 -15.44
CA TYR A 145 -2.13 -5.82 -15.55
C TYR A 145 -3.58 -6.18 -15.90
N ASN A 146 -4.45 -5.18 -16.09
CA ASN A 146 -5.86 -5.37 -16.42
C ASN A 146 -6.58 -6.30 -15.44
N LEU A 147 -6.35 -6.06 -14.14
CA LEU A 147 -6.89 -6.89 -13.07
C LEU A 147 -8.39 -6.59 -12.88
N ASP A 148 -9.16 -7.65 -12.69
CA ASP A 148 -10.58 -7.53 -12.40
C ASP A 148 -10.82 -7.21 -10.91
N SER A 149 -11.78 -6.33 -10.62
CA SER A 149 -12.07 -5.88 -9.25
C SER A 149 -12.58 -7.03 -8.36
N TYR A 150 -13.39 -7.93 -8.91
CA TYR A 150 -13.92 -9.07 -8.17
C TYR A 150 -12.80 -10.06 -7.86
N ASP A 151 -11.98 -10.42 -8.85
CA ASP A 151 -10.81 -11.28 -8.64
C ASP A 151 -9.88 -10.71 -7.57
N MET A 152 -9.59 -9.40 -7.62
CA MET A 152 -8.77 -8.73 -6.62
C MET A 152 -9.38 -8.83 -5.21
N ALA A 153 -10.69 -8.60 -5.07
CA ALA A 153 -11.39 -8.70 -3.79
C ALA A 153 -11.38 -10.13 -3.21
N GLU A 154 -11.42 -11.14 -4.08
CA GLU A 154 -11.36 -12.55 -3.74
C GLU A 154 -9.92 -13.06 -3.48
N GLY A 155 -8.91 -12.22 -3.73
CA GLY A 155 -7.50 -12.60 -3.56
C GLY A 155 -6.89 -13.36 -4.74
N ILE A 156 -7.51 -13.25 -5.91
CA ILE A 156 -7.07 -13.83 -7.18
C ILE A 156 -6.33 -12.74 -7.98
N LEU A 157 -5.05 -12.94 -8.31
CA LEU A 157 -4.29 -11.99 -9.15
C LEU A 157 -3.69 -12.64 -10.39
N ASP A 158 -4.22 -12.24 -11.55
CA ASP A 158 -3.88 -12.77 -12.89
C ASP A 158 -3.91 -14.31 -12.89
N GLY A 159 -5.12 -14.82 -12.63
CA GLY A 159 -5.50 -16.24 -12.69
C GLY A 159 -5.04 -17.12 -11.52
N LYS A 160 -4.37 -16.57 -10.52
CA LYS A 160 -3.84 -17.33 -9.38
C LYS A 160 -4.49 -16.88 -8.07
N ASP A 161 -5.10 -17.82 -7.37
CA ASP A 161 -5.59 -17.65 -6.00
C ASP A 161 -4.43 -17.70 -5.01
N TYR A 162 -4.30 -16.64 -4.20
CA TYR A 162 -3.27 -16.52 -3.17
C TYR A 162 -3.74 -16.91 -1.77
N LYS A 163 -5.01 -17.33 -1.61
CA LYS A 163 -5.62 -17.76 -0.35
C LYS A 163 -5.44 -16.74 0.77
N VAL A 164 -5.56 -15.47 0.40
CA VAL A 164 -5.50 -14.35 1.34
C VAL A 164 -6.89 -14.09 1.91
N LYS A 165 -6.95 -13.33 3.01
CA LYS A 165 -8.24 -12.85 3.51
C LYS A 165 -8.86 -11.96 2.42
N LYS A 166 -10.11 -12.28 2.06
CA LYS A 166 -10.91 -11.49 1.12
C LYS A 166 -11.04 -10.06 1.61
N TRP A 167 -11.13 -9.15 0.65
CA TRP A 167 -11.39 -7.74 0.95
C TRP A 167 -12.79 -7.57 1.51
N SER A 168 -12.95 -6.52 2.31
CA SER A 168 -14.21 -6.16 2.93
C SER A 168 -14.83 -4.95 2.23
N ILE A 169 -15.94 -4.47 2.79
CA ILE A 169 -16.62 -3.26 2.36
C ILE A 169 -15.66 -2.06 2.38
N ASP A 170 -14.76 -2.01 3.38
CA ASP A 170 -13.83 -0.90 3.59
C ASP A 170 -12.94 -0.69 2.35
N GLU A 171 -12.22 -1.74 1.92
CA GLU A 171 -11.32 -1.66 0.77
C GLU A 171 -12.07 -1.39 -0.55
N CYS A 172 -13.21 -2.07 -0.77
CA CYS A 172 -13.99 -1.91 -1.98
C CYS A 172 -14.54 -0.49 -2.12
N LEU A 173 -15.06 0.08 -1.02
CA LEU A 173 -15.62 1.41 -1.04
C LEU A 173 -14.54 2.47 -1.25
N ILE A 174 -13.42 2.39 -0.53
CA ILE A 174 -12.28 3.31 -0.69
C ILE A 174 -11.82 3.35 -2.16
N LEU A 175 -11.66 2.19 -2.80
CA LEU A 175 -11.26 2.12 -4.20
C LEU A 175 -12.35 2.65 -5.14
N GLY A 176 -13.61 2.32 -4.87
CA GLY A 176 -14.75 2.87 -5.62
C GLY A 176 -14.76 4.39 -5.63
N LEU A 177 -14.54 5.01 -4.46
CA LEU A 177 -14.44 6.45 -4.29
C LEU A 177 -13.20 7.06 -4.95
N MET A 178 -12.04 6.39 -4.83
CA MET A 178 -10.80 6.81 -5.50
C MET A 178 -11.00 6.84 -7.02
N TYR A 179 -11.51 5.76 -7.62
CA TYR A 179 -11.78 5.69 -9.05
C TYR A 179 -12.83 6.72 -9.49
N GLN A 180 -13.83 7.01 -8.64
CA GLN A 180 -14.80 8.08 -8.89
C GLN A 180 -14.12 9.45 -8.96
N TYR A 181 -13.22 9.74 -8.01
CA TYR A 181 -12.46 10.99 -7.99
C TYR A 181 -11.59 11.15 -9.23
N LEU A 182 -10.95 10.06 -9.69
CA LEU A 182 -10.16 10.02 -10.92
C LEU A 182 -11.02 10.04 -12.20
N LYS A 183 -12.36 10.05 -12.08
CA LYS A 183 -13.34 10.01 -13.20
C LYS A 183 -13.26 8.74 -14.05
N HIS A 184 -12.70 7.67 -13.49
CA HIS A 184 -12.70 6.33 -14.06
C HIS A 184 -13.95 5.61 -13.55
N TYR A 185 -15.10 6.03 -14.08
CA TYR A 185 -16.39 5.64 -13.51
C TYR A 185 -16.75 4.17 -13.70
N ASN A 186 -16.13 3.48 -14.68
CA ASN A 186 -16.37 2.06 -14.92
C ASN A 186 -15.80 1.20 -13.79
N GLU A 187 -14.54 1.44 -13.44
CA GLU A 187 -13.87 0.80 -12.31
C GLU A 187 -14.48 1.23 -10.98
N SER A 188 -14.88 2.51 -10.87
CA SER A 188 -15.60 3.03 -9.71
C SER A 188 -16.88 2.24 -9.46
N GLU A 189 -17.71 2.06 -10.49
CA GLU A 189 -18.94 1.28 -10.38
C GLU A 189 -18.66 -0.16 -9.94
N ASN A 190 -17.69 -0.84 -10.57
CA ASN A 190 -17.33 -2.22 -10.22
C ASN A 190 -16.98 -2.35 -8.73
N TRP A 191 -16.15 -1.46 -8.22
CA TRP A 191 -15.75 -1.45 -6.80
C TRP A 191 -16.90 -1.08 -5.86
N LEU A 192 -17.75 -0.11 -6.23
CA LEU A 192 -18.91 0.29 -5.43
C LEU A 192 -19.99 -0.78 -5.38
N GLN A 193 -20.19 -1.54 -6.47
CA GLN A 193 -21.10 -2.67 -6.50
C GLN A 193 -20.60 -3.81 -5.59
N LEU A 194 -19.29 -4.09 -5.58
CA LEU A 194 -18.71 -5.03 -4.62
C LEU A 194 -18.87 -4.56 -3.17
N ALA A 195 -18.68 -3.27 -2.92
CA ALA A 195 -18.91 -2.69 -1.60
C ALA A 195 -20.38 -2.85 -1.15
N LEU A 196 -21.33 -2.63 -2.07
CA LEU A 196 -22.76 -2.84 -1.81
C LEU A 196 -23.08 -4.32 -1.54
N TYR A 197 -22.54 -5.23 -2.34
CA TYR A 197 -22.71 -6.67 -2.15
C TYR A 197 -22.23 -7.12 -0.76
N TYR A 198 -21.01 -6.73 -0.37
CA TYR A 198 -20.48 -7.07 0.95
C TYR A 198 -21.21 -6.37 2.09
N TYR A 199 -21.81 -5.20 1.83
CA TYR A 199 -22.63 -4.48 2.80
C TYR A 199 -23.90 -5.25 3.12
N GLU A 200 -24.59 -5.75 2.09
CA GLU A 200 -25.84 -6.51 2.24
C GLU A 200 -25.63 -7.85 2.96
N ASP A 201 -24.50 -8.52 2.68
CA ASP A 201 -24.10 -9.80 3.28
C ASP A 201 -23.43 -9.64 4.66
N HIS A 202 -23.25 -8.42 5.16
CA HIS A 202 -22.46 -8.21 6.38
C HIS A 202 -23.16 -8.74 7.64
N PRO A 203 -22.50 -9.60 8.44
CA PRO A 203 -23.15 -10.26 9.58
C PRO A 203 -23.47 -9.30 10.74
N ASN A 204 -22.78 -8.17 10.88
CA ASN A 204 -22.97 -7.22 11.97
C ASN A 204 -23.16 -5.78 11.48
N ARG A 205 -24.42 -5.39 11.22
CA ARG A 205 -24.74 -4.05 10.73
C ARG A 205 -24.39 -2.92 11.72
N GLU A 206 -24.32 -3.19 13.02
CA GLU A 206 -23.93 -2.18 14.02
C GLU A 206 -22.45 -1.81 13.90
N GLU A 207 -21.58 -2.74 13.47
CA GLU A 207 -20.17 -2.44 13.21
C GLU A 207 -20.03 -1.39 12.09
N LEU A 208 -20.85 -1.48 11.05
CA LEU A 208 -20.80 -0.56 9.90
C LEU A 208 -21.22 0.87 10.27
N LYS A 209 -22.15 1.01 11.21
CA LYS A 209 -22.56 2.33 11.73
C LYS A 209 -21.41 3.05 12.40
N THR A 210 -20.54 2.33 13.11
CA THR A 210 -19.37 2.94 13.79
C THR A 210 -18.34 3.51 12.81
N LYS A 211 -18.31 2.98 11.58
CA LYS A 211 -17.40 3.41 10.52
C LYS A 211 -18.04 4.40 9.53
N LEU A 212 -19.27 4.87 9.80
CA LEU A 212 -20.03 5.81 8.96
C LEU A 212 -20.33 5.30 7.54
N TRP A 213 -20.31 3.98 7.34
CA TRP A 213 -20.69 3.36 6.08
C TRP A 213 -22.18 3.09 6.07
N GLU A 214 -22.96 4.04 5.54
CA GLU A 214 -24.39 3.88 5.37
C GLU A 214 -24.73 3.39 3.96
N HIS A 215 -25.76 2.53 3.87
CA HIS A 215 -26.33 2.10 2.59
C HIS A 215 -26.69 3.29 1.68
N SER A 216 -27.14 4.39 2.28
CA SER A 216 -27.46 5.64 1.61
C SER A 216 -26.25 6.23 0.85
N ASN A 217 -25.08 6.24 1.47
CA ASN A 217 -23.86 6.80 0.90
C ASN A 217 -23.36 5.96 -0.29
N LEU A 218 -23.51 4.64 -0.21
CA LEU A 218 -23.18 3.71 -1.30
C LEU A 218 -24.07 3.95 -2.52
N LEU A 219 -25.39 4.03 -2.32
CA LEU A 219 -26.33 4.32 -3.39
C LEU A 219 -26.08 5.69 -4.02
N GLU A 220 -25.82 6.73 -3.22
CA GLU A 220 -25.45 8.06 -3.76
C GLU A 220 -24.19 7.99 -4.64
N SER A 221 -23.17 7.23 -4.22
CA SER A 221 -21.94 7.06 -4.99
C SER A 221 -22.20 6.32 -6.32
N LEU A 222 -23.03 5.27 -6.29
CA LEU A 222 -23.44 4.53 -7.50
C LEU A 222 -24.23 5.38 -8.49
N VAL A 223 -25.08 6.30 -7.99
CA VAL A 223 -25.77 7.29 -8.84
C VAL A 223 -24.76 8.16 -9.59
N GLU A 224 -23.74 8.69 -8.90
CA GLU A 224 -22.74 9.55 -9.51
C GLU A 224 -21.83 8.79 -10.48
N ALA A 225 -21.42 7.57 -10.17
CA ALA A 225 -20.64 6.73 -11.07
C ALA A 225 -21.42 6.44 -12.38
N ASN A 226 -22.67 6.01 -12.27
CA ASN A 226 -23.51 5.71 -13.44
C ASN A 226 -23.84 6.95 -14.26
N LYS A 227 -24.08 8.09 -13.61
CA LYS A 227 -24.23 9.39 -14.28
C LYS A 227 -22.96 9.78 -15.03
N GLY A 228 -21.79 9.54 -14.45
CA GLY A 228 -20.48 9.76 -15.08
C GLY A 228 -20.22 8.85 -16.28
N LEU A 229 -20.83 7.65 -16.32
CA LEU A 229 -20.82 6.73 -17.46
C LEU A 229 -21.86 7.08 -18.54
N GLY A 230 -22.80 7.98 -18.25
CA GLY A 230 -23.94 8.27 -19.12
C GLY A 230 -25.05 7.22 -19.05
N ARG A 231 -24.98 6.31 -18.07
CA ARG A 231 -25.99 5.29 -17.77
C ARG A 231 -27.08 5.88 -16.87
N TYR A 232 -27.83 6.83 -17.43
CA TYR A 232 -28.80 7.63 -16.67
C TYR A 232 -29.98 6.82 -16.14
N LEU A 233 -30.34 5.72 -16.81
CA LEU A 233 -31.43 4.83 -16.39
C LEU A 233 -31.05 4.09 -15.09
N GLU A 234 -29.83 3.55 -15.04
CA GLU A 234 -29.26 2.89 -13.87
C GLU A 234 -29.06 3.88 -12.73
N ALA A 235 -28.53 5.07 -13.01
CA ALA A 235 -28.41 6.15 -12.02
C ALA A 235 -29.78 6.53 -11.43
N LYS A 236 -30.82 6.60 -12.26
CA LYS A 236 -32.20 6.88 -11.81
C LYS A 236 -32.75 5.76 -10.93
N LYS A 237 -32.42 4.50 -11.22
CA LYS A 237 -32.81 3.36 -10.39
C LYS A 237 -32.22 3.48 -8.99
N PHE A 238 -30.90 3.65 -8.87
CA PHE A 238 -30.25 3.84 -7.57
C PHE A 238 -30.76 5.08 -6.82
N ALA A 239 -31.06 6.18 -7.52
CA ALA A 239 -31.64 7.38 -6.91
C ALA A 239 -33.04 7.11 -6.32
N LYS A 240 -33.88 6.33 -7.03
CA LYS A 240 -35.19 5.91 -6.52
C LYS A 240 -35.07 4.96 -5.33
N ASP A 241 -34.13 4.02 -5.41
CA ASP A 241 -33.85 3.09 -4.31
C ASP A 241 -33.41 3.87 -3.06
N LEU A 242 -32.58 4.91 -3.22
CA LEU A 242 -32.22 5.81 -2.12
C LEU A 242 -33.45 6.54 -1.54
N LEU A 243 -34.29 7.12 -2.40
CA LEU A 243 -35.47 7.87 -1.97
C LEU A 243 -36.54 6.97 -1.31
N SER A 244 -36.55 5.67 -1.61
CA SER A 244 -37.41 4.71 -0.90
C SER A 244 -37.01 4.54 0.57
N ILE A 245 -35.73 4.72 0.88
CA ILE A 245 -35.18 4.64 2.24
C ILE A 245 -35.22 6.01 2.93
N LEU A 246 -34.87 7.07 2.20
CA LEU A 246 -34.82 8.45 2.68
C LEU A 246 -35.66 9.37 1.76
N PRO A 247 -36.99 9.44 1.97
CA PRO A 247 -37.89 10.20 1.07
C PRO A 247 -37.57 11.69 0.97
N ASN A 248 -37.03 12.28 2.04
CA ASN A 248 -36.69 13.70 2.12
C ASN A 248 -35.21 14.00 1.79
N HIS A 249 -34.52 13.10 1.06
CA HIS A 249 -33.12 13.31 0.70
C HIS A 249 -32.95 14.44 -0.33
N SER A 250 -32.66 15.65 0.17
CA SER A 250 -32.66 16.89 -0.61
C SER A 250 -31.79 16.84 -1.87
N TYR A 251 -30.60 16.23 -1.78
CA TYR A 251 -29.69 16.12 -2.92
C TYR A 251 -30.27 15.22 -4.03
N MET A 252 -30.88 14.07 -3.69
CA MET A 252 -31.43 13.16 -4.70
C MET A 252 -32.71 13.69 -5.33
N LEU A 253 -33.57 14.34 -4.55
CA LEU A 253 -34.75 15.02 -5.08
C LEU A 253 -34.36 16.07 -6.14
N GLN A 254 -33.23 16.74 -5.97
CA GLN A 254 -32.71 17.69 -6.98
C GLN A 254 -32.02 17.01 -8.18
N GLN A 255 -31.43 15.83 -8.02
CA GLN A 255 -30.78 15.11 -9.11
C GLN A 255 -31.78 14.39 -10.02
N LEU A 256 -32.91 13.89 -9.49
CA LEU A 256 -33.83 13.06 -10.26
C LEU A 256 -34.36 13.75 -11.54
N PRO A 257 -34.83 15.01 -11.52
CA PRO A 257 -35.25 15.71 -12.74
C PRO A 257 -34.09 15.93 -13.72
N LYS A 258 -32.87 16.13 -13.21
CA LYS A 258 -31.67 16.29 -14.04
C LYS A 258 -31.31 14.99 -14.76
N LEU A 259 -31.39 13.86 -14.06
CA LEU A 259 -31.17 12.54 -14.66
C LEU A 259 -32.23 12.23 -15.72
N GLU A 260 -33.49 12.60 -15.50
CA GLU A 260 -34.55 12.45 -16.51
C GLU A 260 -34.28 13.29 -17.76
N TYR A 261 -33.87 14.54 -17.58
CA TYR A 261 -33.47 15.39 -18.70
C TYR A 261 -32.28 14.82 -19.47
N LEU A 262 -31.23 14.36 -18.78
CA LEU A 262 -30.03 13.76 -19.39
C LEU A 262 -30.32 12.43 -20.08
N GLN A 263 -31.27 11.65 -19.56
CA GLN A 263 -31.74 10.43 -20.21
C GLN A 263 -32.42 10.74 -21.55
N ALA A 264 -33.24 11.80 -21.60
CA ALA A 264 -33.86 12.25 -22.85
C ALA A 264 -32.88 12.98 -23.79
N ASN A 265 -31.86 13.64 -23.24
CA ASN A 265 -30.89 14.47 -23.96
C ASN A 265 -29.45 14.08 -23.55
N PRO A 266 -28.93 12.94 -24.03
CA PRO A 266 -27.63 12.43 -23.62
C PRO A 266 -26.51 13.34 -24.09
N ILE A 267 -25.58 13.66 -23.17
CA ILE A 267 -24.41 14.49 -23.47
C ILE A 267 -23.29 13.60 -23.99
N LYS A 268 -22.52 14.10 -24.95
CA LYS A 268 -21.28 13.44 -25.39
C LYS A 268 -20.22 13.57 -24.29
N LEU A 269 -19.97 12.46 -23.59
CA LEU A 269 -19.00 12.41 -22.51
C LEU A 269 -17.56 12.37 -23.06
N THR A 270 -16.68 13.15 -22.44
CA THR A 270 -15.24 13.10 -22.73
C THR A 270 -14.67 11.81 -22.16
N LYS A 271 -13.99 11.03 -23.00
CA LYS A 271 -13.30 9.82 -22.52
C LYS A 271 -12.15 10.23 -21.60
N PRO A 272 -11.97 9.55 -20.45
CA PRO A 272 -10.83 9.82 -19.60
C PRO A 272 -9.53 9.53 -20.36
N LYS A 273 -8.46 10.22 -19.98
CA LYS A 273 -7.13 9.94 -20.51
C LYS A 273 -6.72 8.52 -20.10
N LYS A 274 -6.11 7.78 -21.02
CA LYS A 274 -5.57 6.45 -20.72
C LYS A 274 -4.26 6.61 -19.96
N ASP A 275 -4.29 6.46 -18.65
CA ASP A 275 -3.09 6.47 -17.83
C ASP A 275 -2.31 5.17 -18.00
N HIS A 276 -1.00 5.22 -17.75
CA HIS A 276 -0.09 4.06 -17.81
C HIS A 276 -0.10 3.28 -19.12
N GLN A 277 -0.56 3.86 -20.24
CA GLN A 277 -0.75 3.14 -21.50
C GLN A 277 0.54 2.47 -21.99
N LEU A 278 1.67 3.17 -21.98
CA LEU A 278 2.97 2.60 -22.36
C LEU A 278 3.34 1.40 -21.47
N GLN A 279 3.21 1.54 -20.15
CA GLN A 279 3.51 0.48 -19.19
C GLN A 279 2.60 -0.74 -19.40
N LYS A 280 1.31 -0.51 -19.64
CA LYS A 280 0.34 -1.56 -19.97
C LYS A 280 0.76 -2.32 -21.23
N GLU A 281 1.10 -1.60 -22.30
CA GLU A 281 1.51 -2.18 -23.58
C GLU A 281 2.79 -3.00 -23.44
N ILE A 282 3.81 -2.48 -22.76
CA ILE A 282 5.10 -3.19 -22.65
C ILE A 282 5.08 -4.31 -21.62
N CYS A 283 4.40 -4.17 -20.48
CA CYS A 283 4.43 -5.19 -19.43
C CYS A 283 3.55 -6.40 -19.76
N SER A 284 2.38 -6.15 -20.36
CA SER A 284 1.44 -7.20 -20.76
C SER A 284 1.82 -7.91 -22.06
N LYS A 285 2.71 -7.30 -22.88
CA LYS A 285 3.19 -7.93 -24.11
C LYS A 285 3.95 -9.22 -23.81
N ARG A 286 3.66 -10.26 -24.61
CA ARG A 286 4.49 -11.46 -24.71
C ARG A 286 5.67 -11.16 -25.62
N TYR A 287 6.87 -11.39 -25.13
CA TYR A 287 8.11 -11.21 -25.87
C TYR A 287 8.59 -12.59 -26.31
N SER A 288 8.57 -12.83 -27.61
CA SER A 288 9.17 -14.02 -28.21
C SER A 288 10.69 -13.86 -28.23
N LYS A 289 11.43 -14.94 -28.01
CA LYS A 289 12.89 -14.91 -28.19
C LYS A 289 13.18 -14.63 -29.66
N ALA A 290 13.65 -13.42 -29.96
CA ALA A 290 14.18 -13.10 -31.28
C ALA A 290 15.65 -13.55 -31.33
N ASN A 291 15.97 -14.34 -32.36
CA ASN A 291 17.30 -14.80 -32.75
C ASN A 291 17.80 -16.15 -32.17
N THR A 292 18.38 -16.98 -33.06
CA THR A 292 18.77 -18.38 -32.81
C THR A 292 20.25 -18.56 -32.47
N ASN A 293 21.04 -17.48 -32.44
CA ASN A 293 22.52 -17.54 -32.30
C ASN A 293 23.02 -16.93 -30.98
N LEU A 294 22.18 -16.82 -29.95
CA LEU A 294 22.60 -16.36 -28.62
C LEU A 294 23.35 -17.49 -27.89
N VAL A 295 24.41 -17.12 -27.16
CA VAL A 295 25.29 -18.09 -26.50
C VAL A 295 25.18 -17.99 -24.98
N CYS A 296 25.10 -19.15 -24.34
CA CYS A 296 25.38 -19.30 -22.92
C CYS A 296 26.81 -19.83 -22.76
N ARG A 297 27.63 -19.17 -21.94
CA ARG A 297 29.02 -19.58 -21.69
C ARG A 297 29.45 -19.33 -20.26
N TYR A 298 30.49 -20.03 -19.85
CA TYR A 298 31.26 -19.63 -18.69
C TYR A 298 32.23 -18.53 -19.09
N VAL A 299 32.37 -17.50 -18.25
CA VAL A 299 33.32 -16.40 -18.46
C VAL A 299 34.48 -16.54 -17.49
N ASP A 300 35.69 -16.49 -18.04
CA ASP A 300 36.98 -16.72 -17.39
C ASP A 300 38.01 -15.65 -17.80
N TRP A 301 37.52 -14.44 -18.10
CA TRP A 301 38.29 -13.36 -18.74
C TRP A 301 39.37 -12.74 -17.85
N THR A 302 39.32 -12.94 -16.53
CA THR A 302 40.30 -12.41 -15.57
C THR A 302 40.86 -13.53 -14.70
N PRO A 303 42.05 -13.35 -14.09
CA PRO A 303 42.65 -14.38 -13.22
C PRO A 303 41.70 -14.88 -12.12
N PHE A 304 40.87 -13.99 -11.56
CA PHE A 304 39.85 -14.38 -10.59
C PHE A 304 38.77 -15.28 -11.21
N LEU A 305 38.25 -14.91 -12.39
CA LEU A 305 37.21 -15.67 -13.07
C LEU A 305 37.72 -16.99 -13.69
N GLN A 306 39.02 -17.15 -13.92
CA GLN A 306 39.61 -18.45 -14.27
C GLN A 306 39.51 -19.46 -13.12
N LEU A 307 39.59 -18.97 -11.88
CA LEU A 307 39.42 -19.79 -10.67
C LEU A 307 37.94 -20.00 -10.32
N ALA A 308 37.09 -19.01 -10.63
CA ALA A 308 35.66 -19.05 -10.35
C ALA A 308 34.83 -18.56 -11.56
N PRO A 309 34.67 -19.38 -12.62
CA PRO A 309 33.97 -18.97 -13.82
C PRO A 309 32.49 -18.65 -13.57
N LEU A 310 32.01 -17.54 -14.14
CA LEU A 310 30.62 -17.11 -14.00
C LEU A 310 29.77 -17.52 -15.21
N LYS A 311 28.50 -17.84 -14.96
CA LYS A 311 27.55 -18.23 -16.01
C LYS A 311 26.99 -16.98 -16.68
N MET A 312 27.30 -16.77 -17.95
CA MET A 312 26.79 -15.69 -18.77
C MET A 312 25.76 -16.23 -19.77
N GLU A 313 24.63 -15.54 -19.87
CA GLU A 313 23.64 -15.72 -20.93
C GLU A 313 23.52 -14.41 -21.71
N GLU A 314 23.74 -14.48 -23.02
CA GLU A 314 23.59 -13.35 -23.91
C GLU A 314 22.13 -13.15 -24.29
N LEU A 315 21.63 -11.93 -24.15
CA LEU A 315 20.21 -11.58 -24.36
C LEU A 315 19.98 -10.73 -25.61
N SER A 316 20.99 -9.98 -26.06
CA SER A 316 20.96 -9.23 -27.32
C SER A 316 22.38 -8.87 -27.77
N MET A 317 22.73 -9.25 -29.00
CA MET A 317 23.99 -8.85 -29.63
C MET A 317 23.98 -7.40 -30.11
N GLU A 318 22.85 -6.93 -30.63
CA GLU A 318 22.74 -5.57 -31.21
C GLU A 318 23.05 -4.46 -30.18
N THR A 319 22.68 -4.67 -28.91
CA THR A 319 22.96 -3.72 -27.81
C THR A 319 23.88 -4.28 -26.73
N HIS A 320 24.47 -5.46 -26.95
CA HIS A 320 25.30 -6.15 -25.95
C HIS A 320 24.61 -6.19 -24.58
N ILE A 321 23.44 -6.85 -24.52
CA ILE A 321 22.71 -7.10 -23.28
C ILE A 321 23.04 -8.52 -22.83
N SER A 322 23.43 -8.68 -21.58
CA SER A 322 23.80 -9.99 -21.02
C SER A 322 23.40 -10.09 -19.56
N ILE A 323 23.07 -11.31 -19.12
CA ILE A 323 22.79 -11.61 -17.73
C ILE A 323 23.80 -12.62 -17.20
N PHE A 324 24.34 -12.32 -16.02
CA PHE A 324 25.29 -13.15 -15.30
C PHE A 324 24.56 -13.83 -14.15
N HIS A 325 24.37 -15.14 -14.25
CA HIS A 325 23.65 -15.94 -13.25
C HIS A 325 24.59 -16.31 -12.10
N GLY A 326 24.09 -16.21 -10.86
CA GLY A 326 24.88 -16.53 -9.67
C GLY A 326 26.03 -15.57 -9.40
N PHE A 327 25.94 -14.34 -9.92
CA PHE A 327 26.88 -13.25 -9.68
C PHE A 327 27.11 -12.98 -8.18
N LEU A 328 26.04 -12.98 -7.36
CA LEU A 328 26.15 -12.91 -5.89
C LEU A 328 25.52 -14.11 -5.20
N GLY A 329 26.24 -14.66 -4.23
CA GLY A 329 25.72 -15.67 -3.31
C GLY A 329 24.79 -15.07 -2.24
N LYS A 330 23.98 -15.92 -1.61
CA LYS A 330 23.02 -15.52 -0.56
C LYS A 330 23.67 -14.71 0.57
N ARG A 331 24.86 -15.11 1.03
CA ARG A 331 25.58 -14.43 2.12
C ARG A 331 25.91 -12.97 1.74
N ASP A 332 26.51 -12.77 0.58
CA ASP A 332 26.90 -11.44 0.09
C ASP A 332 25.67 -10.54 -0.11
N ILE A 333 24.55 -11.10 -0.59
CA ILE A 333 23.29 -10.36 -0.74
C ILE A 333 22.77 -9.87 0.61
N GLU A 334 22.71 -10.73 1.63
CA GLU A 334 22.21 -10.32 2.94
C GLU A 334 23.17 -9.34 3.63
N THR A 335 24.49 -9.53 3.50
CA THR A 335 25.49 -8.55 3.97
C THR A 335 25.29 -7.18 3.31
N LEU A 336 25.04 -7.15 2.00
CA LEU A 336 24.77 -5.91 1.28
C LEU A 336 23.50 -5.22 1.77
N LYS A 337 22.40 -5.97 1.90
CA LYS A 337 21.12 -5.43 2.42
C LYS A 337 21.26 -4.89 3.84
N ASN A 338 21.94 -5.62 4.72
CA ASN A 338 22.19 -5.19 6.10
C ASN A 338 22.96 -3.87 6.14
N ALA A 339 24.00 -3.74 5.31
CA ALA A 339 24.79 -2.51 5.21
C ALA A 339 23.98 -1.33 4.64
N SER A 340 23.04 -1.58 3.71
CA SER A 340 22.24 -0.52 3.10
C SER A 340 21.07 -0.04 3.95
N ARG A 341 20.45 -0.90 4.77
CA ARG A 341 19.26 -0.56 5.59
C ARG A 341 19.35 0.78 6.34
N PRO A 342 20.40 1.09 7.12
CA PRO A 342 20.47 2.36 7.85
C PRO A 342 20.61 3.59 6.94
N LYS A 343 20.92 3.39 5.66
CA LYS A 343 21.09 4.45 4.66
C LYS A 343 19.92 4.57 3.70
N LEU A 344 18.93 3.68 3.77
CA LEU A 344 17.75 3.74 2.91
C LEU A 344 16.97 5.01 3.23
N GLN A 345 16.82 5.87 2.24
CA GLN A 345 16.05 7.12 2.35
C GLN A 345 15.19 7.32 1.11
N ARG A 346 14.07 8.02 1.30
CA ARG A 346 13.24 8.50 0.19
C ARG A 346 14.04 9.54 -0.58
N ASN A 347 13.96 9.49 -1.91
CA ASN A 347 14.53 10.54 -2.76
C ASN A 347 13.39 11.40 -3.32
N GLU A 348 13.19 12.59 -2.75
CA GLU A 348 12.06 13.46 -3.12
C GLU A 348 12.05 13.86 -4.60
N HIS A 349 13.22 13.96 -5.23
CA HIS A 349 13.35 14.29 -6.64
C HIS A 349 12.82 13.19 -7.57
N LEU A 350 12.72 11.96 -7.05
CA LEU A 350 12.24 10.77 -7.77
C LEU A 350 10.85 10.31 -7.31
N SER A 351 10.20 11.02 -6.38
CA SER A 351 8.95 10.59 -5.72
C SER A 351 7.81 10.23 -6.69
N TRP A 352 7.65 10.98 -7.78
CA TRP A 352 6.63 10.72 -8.81
C TRP A 352 6.96 9.50 -9.71
N ASN A 353 8.20 9.00 -9.68
CA ASN A 353 8.73 7.98 -10.59
C ASN A 353 9.37 6.76 -9.88
N CYS A 354 9.51 6.82 -8.56
CA CYS A 354 10.07 5.77 -7.73
C CYS A 354 9.25 5.59 -6.47
N SER A 355 8.51 4.48 -6.40
CA SER A 355 7.96 3.98 -5.14
C SER A 355 9.02 3.13 -4.45
N CYS A 356 10.11 3.78 -4.02
CA CYS A 356 11.31 3.14 -3.50
C CYS A 356 12.06 3.99 -2.46
N LYS A 357 12.94 3.33 -1.68
CA LYS A 357 14.02 3.97 -0.92
C LYS A 357 15.38 3.56 -1.48
N ILE A 358 16.33 4.49 -1.47
CA ILE A 358 17.67 4.31 -2.02
C ILE A 358 18.71 4.49 -0.91
N GLY A 359 19.70 3.61 -0.86
CA GLY A 359 20.81 3.65 0.08
C GLY A 359 22.13 3.52 -0.65
N ASN A 360 23.01 4.52 -0.48
CA ASN A 360 24.28 4.60 -1.19
C ASN A 360 25.44 4.03 -0.35
N LEU A 361 26.13 3.03 -0.90
CA LEU A 361 27.25 2.35 -0.25
C LEU A 361 28.57 2.64 -0.98
N SER A 362 29.46 3.35 -0.31
CA SER A 362 30.82 3.60 -0.81
C SER A 362 31.73 2.38 -0.60
N SER A 363 32.53 2.06 -1.62
CA SER A 363 33.64 1.10 -1.54
C SER A 363 34.70 1.46 -0.50
N SER A 364 34.85 2.75 -0.14
CA SER A 364 35.83 3.15 0.88
C SER A 364 35.41 2.68 2.28
N SER A 365 34.11 2.67 2.57
CA SER A 365 33.58 2.38 3.91
C SER A 365 32.95 0.99 4.05
N HIS A 366 32.70 0.28 2.95
CA HIS A 366 32.01 -1.03 2.98
C HIS A 366 32.73 -2.04 2.10
N ASP A 367 33.27 -3.09 2.72
CA ASP A 367 34.01 -4.15 2.04
C ASP A 367 33.15 -4.89 1.01
N ILE A 368 31.86 -5.10 1.32
CA ILE A 368 30.92 -5.72 0.40
C ILE A 368 30.73 -4.89 -0.88
N ALA A 369 30.65 -3.56 -0.77
CA ALA A 369 30.55 -2.68 -1.93
C ALA A 369 31.84 -2.70 -2.76
N ARG A 370 33.01 -2.73 -2.10
CA ARG A 370 34.31 -2.85 -2.77
C ARG A 370 34.43 -4.17 -3.54
N LYS A 371 34.08 -5.29 -2.91
CA LYS A 371 34.05 -6.62 -3.51
C LYS A 371 33.14 -6.66 -4.74
N ILE A 372 31.91 -6.15 -4.63
CA ILE A 372 30.95 -6.13 -5.74
C ILE A 372 31.48 -5.29 -6.91
N ASN A 373 31.98 -4.08 -6.63
CA ASN A 373 32.55 -3.24 -7.69
C ASN A 373 33.76 -3.90 -8.37
N GLY A 374 34.62 -4.60 -7.62
CA GLY A 374 35.72 -5.39 -8.19
C GLY A 374 35.22 -6.46 -9.16
N LEU A 375 34.22 -7.25 -8.76
CA LEU A 375 33.60 -8.26 -9.63
C LEU A 375 32.94 -7.66 -10.87
N ILE A 376 32.31 -6.49 -10.75
CA ILE A 376 31.75 -5.78 -11.91
C ILE A 376 32.87 -5.40 -12.89
N ILE A 377 34.01 -4.92 -12.38
CA ILE A 377 35.17 -4.58 -13.22
C ILE A 377 35.73 -5.84 -13.89
N ASP A 378 35.86 -6.94 -13.16
CA ASP A 378 36.36 -8.21 -13.69
C ASP A 378 35.50 -8.74 -14.85
N ILE A 379 34.19 -8.50 -14.80
CA ILE A 379 33.25 -8.94 -15.83
C ILE A 379 33.16 -7.96 -16.99
N THR A 380 33.06 -6.65 -16.69
CA THR A 380 32.69 -5.65 -17.70
C THR A 380 33.90 -4.94 -18.30
N GLY A 381 35.06 -4.96 -17.64
CA GLY A 381 36.23 -4.15 -17.98
C GLY A 381 36.03 -2.65 -17.77
N PHE A 382 34.84 -2.19 -17.40
CA PHE A 382 34.53 -0.78 -17.21
C PHE A 382 34.66 -0.40 -15.73
N PRO A 383 35.48 0.62 -15.39
CA PRO A 383 35.52 1.13 -14.04
C PRO A 383 34.18 1.81 -13.68
N PRO A 384 33.81 1.83 -12.39
CA PRO A 384 32.72 2.64 -11.87
C PRO A 384 32.81 4.09 -12.33
N LYS A 385 31.68 4.67 -12.73
CA LYS A 385 31.59 6.11 -12.99
C LYS A 385 31.53 6.89 -11.67
N GLY A 386 32.37 7.91 -11.52
CA GLY A 386 32.34 8.82 -10.35
C GLY A 386 32.75 8.16 -9.03
N ASN A 387 31.92 8.31 -7.99
CA ASN A 387 32.27 8.10 -6.57
C ASN A 387 32.32 6.63 -6.09
N GLN A 388 32.46 5.65 -6.98
CA GLN A 388 32.44 4.21 -6.67
C GLN A 388 31.23 3.73 -5.84
N MET A 389 30.18 4.53 -5.63
CA MET A 389 29.05 4.11 -4.79
C MET A 389 28.17 3.09 -5.50
N LEU A 390 27.68 2.12 -4.73
CA LEU A 390 26.66 1.17 -5.17
C LEU A 390 25.32 1.65 -4.62
N GLU A 391 24.34 1.87 -5.50
CA GLU A 391 23.00 2.33 -5.12
C GLU A 391 22.13 1.10 -4.83
N VAL A 392 21.77 0.88 -3.58
CA VAL A 392 20.88 -0.22 -3.18
C VAL A 392 19.46 0.32 -3.04
N ILE A 393 18.52 -0.30 -3.75
CA ILE A 393 17.14 0.16 -3.88
C ILE A 393 16.23 -0.89 -3.24
N ASN A 394 15.35 -0.45 -2.33
CA ASN A 394 14.24 -1.24 -1.82
C ASN A 394 12.92 -0.65 -2.31
N TYR A 395 12.05 -1.52 -2.84
CA TYR A 395 10.77 -1.12 -3.43
C TYR A 395 9.61 -1.40 -2.47
N GLY A 396 8.56 -0.58 -2.57
CA GLY A 396 7.30 -0.73 -1.85
C GLY A 396 6.19 -1.35 -2.69
N ILE A 397 4.94 -0.98 -2.37
CA ILE A 397 3.74 -1.48 -3.05
C ILE A 397 3.78 -1.10 -4.52
N ALA A 398 3.56 -2.07 -5.40
CA ALA A 398 3.64 -1.90 -6.84
C ALA A 398 4.95 -1.27 -7.34
N GLY A 399 6.04 -1.36 -6.56
CA GLY A 399 7.21 -0.53 -6.78
C GLY A 399 7.77 -0.64 -8.19
N ASN A 400 8.14 0.51 -8.75
CA ASN A 400 8.79 0.64 -10.04
C ASN A 400 9.80 1.78 -9.95
N TYR A 401 10.79 1.74 -10.84
CA TYR A 401 11.72 2.83 -11.05
C TYR A 401 11.97 2.96 -12.55
N ASN A 402 11.54 4.08 -13.15
CA ASN A 402 11.71 4.35 -14.58
C ASN A 402 12.49 5.66 -14.80
N PRO A 403 13.79 5.72 -14.46
CA PRO A 403 14.57 6.97 -14.45
C PRO A 403 14.57 7.76 -15.77
N ASP A 404 14.30 7.09 -16.89
CA ASP A 404 14.36 7.66 -18.24
C ASP A 404 13.20 8.61 -18.58
N ASP A 405 12.19 8.77 -17.71
CA ASP A 405 11.09 9.73 -17.94
C ASP A 405 11.48 11.21 -17.72
N THR A 406 12.67 11.53 -17.18
CA THR A 406 13.00 12.95 -16.87
C THR A 406 14.40 13.48 -17.14
N ALA A 407 15.41 12.68 -17.46
CA ALA A 407 16.72 13.26 -17.75
C ALA A 407 17.57 12.37 -18.65
N LYS A 408 17.80 12.80 -19.90
CA LYS A 408 18.96 12.36 -20.66
C LYS A 408 20.20 12.73 -19.85
N SER A 409 20.89 11.74 -19.28
CA SER A 409 22.15 11.98 -18.59
C SER A 409 23.10 12.72 -19.54
N THR A 410 23.51 13.93 -19.16
CA THR A 410 24.44 14.77 -19.93
C THR A 410 25.86 14.22 -19.91
N THR A 411 26.12 13.19 -19.11
CA THR A 411 27.43 12.56 -18.99
C THR A 411 27.42 11.21 -19.74
N PRO A 412 28.41 10.91 -20.60
CA PRO A 412 28.42 9.66 -21.35
C PRO A 412 28.56 8.47 -20.40
N ASN A 413 27.50 7.68 -20.23
CA ASN A 413 27.58 6.35 -19.61
C ASN A 413 28.06 5.37 -20.69
N LYS A 414 28.93 4.40 -20.35
CA LYS A 414 29.28 3.32 -21.27
C LYS A 414 28.41 2.10 -21.09
N ALA A 415 28.09 1.76 -19.84
CA ALA A 415 27.23 0.62 -19.51
C ALA A 415 26.48 0.85 -18.19
N ASN A 416 25.43 0.07 -18.00
CA ASN A 416 24.63 0.05 -16.79
C ASN A 416 24.55 -1.39 -16.27
N THR A 417 24.44 -1.55 -14.96
CA THR A 417 24.22 -2.85 -14.32
C THR A 417 23.10 -2.80 -13.30
N LEU A 418 22.25 -3.82 -13.30
CA LEU A 418 21.28 -4.09 -12.25
C LEU A 418 21.57 -5.46 -11.64
N ILE A 419 21.80 -5.49 -10.33
CA ILE A 419 22.01 -6.73 -9.57
C ILE A 419 20.74 -7.02 -8.80
N PHE A 420 20.10 -8.15 -9.07
CA PHE A 420 18.85 -8.53 -8.41
C PHE A 420 19.15 -9.17 -7.05
N LEU A 421 18.68 -8.56 -5.97
CA LEU A 421 18.93 -8.98 -4.59
C LEU A 421 17.73 -9.73 -3.97
N SER A 422 16.62 -9.83 -4.69
CA SER A 422 15.48 -10.69 -4.37
C SER A 422 14.83 -11.22 -5.64
N ASP A 423 13.97 -12.22 -5.48
CA ASP A 423 13.13 -12.74 -6.54
C ASP A 423 11.82 -11.96 -6.54
N ALA A 424 11.48 -11.35 -7.69
CA ALA A 424 10.12 -10.88 -7.92
C ALA A 424 9.31 -12.07 -8.45
N GLU A 425 8.29 -12.50 -7.69
CA GLU A 425 7.48 -13.65 -8.10
C GLU A 425 6.73 -13.35 -9.40
N LYS A 426 6.16 -12.15 -9.48
CA LYS A 426 5.36 -11.64 -10.59
C LYS A 426 5.49 -10.12 -10.71
N GLY A 427 5.64 -9.61 -11.93
CA GLY A 427 6.01 -8.21 -12.11
C GLY A 427 7.50 -7.96 -11.83
N GLY A 428 7.93 -6.71 -11.90
CA GLY A 428 9.32 -6.33 -11.69
C GLY A 428 10.24 -6.60 -12.89
N GLU A 429 9.71 -7.11 -14.01
CA GLU A 429 10.50 -7.37 -15.21
C GLU A 429 11.14 -6.10 -15.78
N ILE A 430 12.39 -6.24 -16.24
CA ILE A 430 13.11 -5.18 -16.95
C ILE A 430 12.85 -5.36 -18.44
N VAL A 431 12.19 -4.39 -19.03
CA VAL A 431 11.80 -4.40 -20.44
C VAL A 431 12.67 -3.42 -21.21
N PHE A 432 13.22 -3.88 -22.33
CA PHE A 432 13.90 -3.06 -23.33
C PHE A 432 13.02 -3.02 -24.59
N PRO A 433 12.11 -2.04 -24.72
CA PRO A 433 11.12 -2.04 -25.81
C PRO A 433 11.76 -2.04 -27.20
N SER A 434 12.82 -1.26 -27.38
CA SER A 434 13.57 -1.16 -28.66
C SER A 434 14.22 -2.47 -29.09
N ARG A 435 14.41 -3.42 -28.17
CA ARG A 435 15.01 -4.74 -28.42
C ARG A 435 14.01 -5.88 -28.33
N GLN A 436 12.74 -5.57 -28.09
CA GLN A 436 11.70 -6.57 -27.84
C GLN A 436 12.17 -7.63 -26.82
N LEU A 437 12.84 -7.18 -25.76
CA LEU A 437 13.41 -8.04 -24.73
C LEU A 437 12.74 -7.74 -23.38
N LYS A 438 12.35 -8.79 -22.66
CA LYS A 438 11.85 -8.72 -21.30
C LYS A 438 12.64 -9.68 -20.42
N VAL A 439 13.28 -9.15 -19.38
CA VAL A 439 14.17 -9.88 -18.48
C VAL A 439 13.50 -10.02 -17.13
N LYS A 440 13.32 -11.26 -16.68
CA LYS A 440 12.77 -11.55 -15.36
C LYS A 440 13.87 -11.42 -14.28
N PRO A 441 13.64 -10.68 -13.18
CA PRO A 441 14.57 -10.62 -12.07
C PRO A 441 14.79 -12.00 -11.46
N ARG A 442 16.05 -12.35 -11.22
CA ARG A 442 16.42 -13.58 -10.51
C ARG A 442 17.48 -13.27 -9.48
N LYS A 443 17.19 -13.55 -8.21
CA LYS A 443 18.07 -13.27 -7.08
C LYS A 443 19.50 -13.78 -7.35
N GLY A 444 20.47 -12.91 -7.08
CA GLY A 444 21.89 -13.17 -7.28
C GLY A 444 22.37 -13.03 -8.71
N SER A 445 21.50 -12.65 -9.66
CA SER A 445 21.91 -12.42 -11.05
C SER A 445 22.20 -10.94 -11.29
N MET A 446 23.10 -10.64 -12.22
CA MET A 446 23.42 -9.29 -12.66
C MET A 446 23.11 -9.12 -14.15
N LEU A 447 22.22 -8.17 -14.46
CA LEU A 447 21.94 -7.73 -15.82
C LEU A 447 22.88 -6.58 -16.18
N VAL A 448 23.51 -6.67 -17.35
CA VAL A 448 24.41 -5.65 -17.89
C VAL A 448 23.98 -5.30 -19.30
N TRP A 449 24.01 -4.00 -19.63
CA TRP A 449 23.84 -3.55 -21.01
C TRP A 449 24.74 -2.37 -21.33
N VAL A 450 25.27 -2.36 -22.55
CA VAL A 450 26.03 -1.25 -23.10
C VAL A 450 25.05 -0.13 -23.45
N ASN A 451 25.31 1.08 -22.93
CA ASN A 451 24.39 2.21 -23.03
C ASN A 451 25.11 3.54 -23.31
N PRO A 452 25.86 3.64 -24.43
CA PRO A 452 26.56 4.86 -24.80
C PRO A 452 25.57 6.02 -24.90
N LYS A 453 25.83 7.09 -24.14
CA LYS A 453 25.03 8.33 -24.12
C LYS A 453 23.55 8.14 -23.73
N GLY A 454 23.19 7.05 -23.05
CA GLY A 454 21.79 6.81 -22.64
C GLY A 454 20.86 6.49 -23.81
N SER A 455 21.37 5.85 -24.87
CA SER A 455 20.61 5.48 -26.07
C SER A 455 19.67 4.29 -25.87
N VAL A 456 19.88 3.48 -24.84
CA VAL A 456 19.07 2.32 -24.48
C VAL A 456 18.17 2.69 -23.31
N ILE A 457 16.87 2.82 -23.61
CA ILE A 457 15.81 3.05 -22.62
C ILE A 457 15.32 1.69 -22.11
N TYR A 458 15.16 1.59 -20.80
CA TYR A 458 14.53 0.44 -20.16
C TYR A 458 13.37 0.88 -19.26
N HIS A 459 12.41 -0.03 -19.07
CA HIS A 459 11.32 0.16 -18.12
C HIS A 459 11.25 -1.01 -17.16
N GLN A 460 10.97 -0.72 -15.90
CA GLN A 460 10.65 -1.72 -14.89
C GLN A 460 9.14 -1.85 -14.76
N CYS A 461 8.63 -3.07 -14.96
CA CYS A 461 7.22 -3.37 -14.75
C CYS A 461 6.88 -3.29 -13.25
N PRO A 462 5.70 -2.73 -12.88
CA PRO A 462 5.28 -2.66 -11.48
C PRO A 462 5.28 -4.03 -10.82
N ILE A 463 5.77 -4.14 -9.59
CA ILE A 463 5.81 -5.42 -8.87
C ILE A 463 4.38 -5.83 -8.50
N LEU A 464 3.89 -6.92 -9.07
CA LEU A 464 2.55 -7.46 -8.76
C LEU A 464 2.59 -8.38 -7.54
N LYS A 465 3.69 -9.13 -7.36
CA LYS A 465 3.87 -10.02 -6.22
C LYS A 465 5.32 -10.14 -5.77
N GLY A 466 5.49 -10.11 -4.45
CA GLY A 466 6.75 -10.28 -3.75
C GLY A 466 7.36 -8.94 -3.36
N ASN A 467 8.61 -8.97 -2.92
CA ASN A 467 9.39 -7.78 -2.62
C ASN A 467 10.59 -7.70 -3.55
N MET A 468 10.93 -6.48 -3.98
CA MET A 468 12.08 -6.28 -4.86
C MET A 468 13.18 -5.49 -4.17
N TRP A 469 14.39 -5.97 -4.37
CA TRP A 469 15.62 -5.31 -4.01
C TRP A 469 16.57 -5.38 -5.20
N VAL A 470 17.18 -4.26 -5.53
CA VAL A 470 18.13 -4.15 -6.64
C VAL A 470 19.33 -3.34 -6.18
N ALA A 471 20.52 -3.67 -6.67
CA ALA A 471 21.64 -2.75 -6.65
C ALA A 471 21.90 -2.23 -8.08
N ASN A 472 21.91 -0.91 -8.23
CA ASN A 472 22.16 -0.24 -9.49
C ASN A 472 23.61 0.30 -9.55
N LYS A 473 24.19 0.25 -10.75
CA LYS A 473 25.50 0.84 -11.02
C LYS A 473 25.59 1.38 -12.44
N VAL A 474 26.21 2.55 -12.57
CA VAL A 474 26.56 3.17 -13.85
C VAL A 474 28.07 3.08 -14.06
N LEU A 475 28.49 2.69 -15.27
CA LEU A 475 29.87 2.39 -15.65
C LEU A 475 30.40 3.33 -16.75
N ASN A 476 31.72 3.50 -16.78
CA ASN A 476 32.43 4.55 -17.53
C ASN A 476 33.33 4.08 -18.67
#